data_AF-A0A916I9F5-F1
#
_entry.id   AF-A0A916I9F5-F1
#
_cell.length_a   1.000
_cell.length_b   1.000
_cell.length_c   1.000
_cell.angle_alpha   90.00
_cell.angle_beta   90.00
_cell.angle_gamma   90.00
#
_symmetry.space_group_name_H-M   'P 1'
#
loop_
_entity.id
_entity.type
_entity.pdbx_description
1 polymer ?
#
loop_
_entity_poly.entity_id
_entity_poly.type
_entity_poly.pdbx_seq_one_letter_code
_entity_poly.pdbx_strand_id
1 'polypeptide(L)'
;MDDILGSVEPMALDVASQAFELEPSRLRLFLDWLVSHSSLVRGSEAIQLETHDREQVELKLKAWFQSLPADGLAWEYRLLLGEIAWWRDLDPSSSALHSQETGK
;
A
#
# COMPACT_ATOMS: atom_id res chain seq x y z
N MET A 1 1.36 29.23 8.38
CA MET A 1 0.26 28.52 7.71
C MET A 1 0.94 27.29 7.15
N ASP A 2 1.36 26.36 8.01
CA ASP A 2 2.43 25.39 7.68
C ASP A 2 2.31 24.10 8.51
N ASP A 3 1.14 23.46 8.51
CA ASP A 3 0.96 22.14 9.15
C ASP A 3 0.66 21.01 8.13
N ILE A 4 0.62 21.32 6.84
CA ILE A 4 0.30 20.33 5.80
C ILE A 4 1.51 19.42 5.49
N LEU A 5 2.72 19.84 5.88
CA LEU A 5 3.95 19.05 5.77
C LEU A 5 4.32 18.30 7.07
N GLY A 6 3.53 18.43 8.14
CA GLY A 6 3.92 18.01 9.50
C GLY A 6 3.20 16.79 10.07
N SER A 7 2.08 16.35 9.49
CA SER A 7 1.30 15.24 10.04
C SER A 7 1.26 14.04 9.08
N VAL A 8 1.84 12.94 9.53
CA VAL A 8 1.76 11.61 8.91
C VAL A 8 0.39 10.94 9.10
N GLU A 9 -0.43 11.46 10.00
CA GLU A 9 -1.76 10.91 10.34
C GLU A 9 -2.74 10.95 9.17
N PRO A 10 -2.95 12.07 8.45
CA PRO A 10 -3.82 12.07 7.28
C PRO A 10 -3.31 11.13 6.19
N MET A 11 -2.00 10.94 6.04
CA MET A 11 -1.42 10.02 5.05
C MET A 11 -1.70 8.56 5.40
N ALA A 12 -1.48 8.17 6.65
CA ALA A 12 -1.74 6.81 7.12
C ALA A 12 -3.23 6.47 7.05
N LEU A 13 -4.10 7.40 7.48
CA LEU A 13 -5.54 7.26 7.40
C LEU A 13 -6.01 7.12 5.95
N ASP A 14 -5.49 7.94 5.03
CA ASP A 14 -5.86 7.88 3.62
C ASP A 14 -5.46 6.54 2.98
N VAL A 15 -4.21 6.12 3.16
CA VAL A 15 -3.72 4.83 2.65
C VAL A 15 -4.53 3.67 3.23
N ALA A 16 -4.75 3.64 4.54
CA ALA A 16 -5.52 2.57 5.17
C ALA A 16 -6.98 2.57 4.70
N SER A 17 -7.60 3.73 4.51
CA SER A 17 -8.98 3.81 4.01
C SER A 17 -9.09 3.26 2.59
N GLN A 18 -8.21 3.70 1.68
CA GLN A 18 -8.22 3.25 0.29
C GLN A 18 -7.83 1.77 0.14
N ALA A 19 -6.87 1.28 0.93
CA ALA A 19 -6.49 -0.13 0.90
C ALA A 19 -7.65 -1.04 1.32
N PHE A 20 -8.41 -0.66 2.35
CA PHE A 20 -9.53 -1.45 2.86
C PHE A 20 -10.81 -1.37 1.99
N GLU A 21 -10.82 -0.55 0.94
CA GLU A 21 -11.83 -0.60 -0.12
C GLU A 21 -11.52 -1.68 -1.17
N LEU A 22 -10.33 -2.28 -1.16
CA LEU A 22 -9.98 -3.38 -2.05
C LEU A 22 -10.75 -4.66 -1.68
N GLU A 23 -11.03 -5.48 -2.68
CA GLU A 23 -11.55 -6.84 -2.47
C GLU A 23 -10.63 -7.64 -1.51
N PRO A 24 -11.16 -8.52 -0.65
CA PRO A 24 -10.38 -9.14 0.44
C PRO A 24 -9.09 -9.85 -0.01
N SER A 25 -9.10 -10.50 -1.18
CA SER A 25 -7.90 -11.15 -1.73
C SER A 25 -6.83 -10.16 -2.17
N ARG A 26 -7.24 -9.02 -2.74
CA ARG A 26 -6.35 -7.94 -3.19
C ARG A 26 -5.82 -7.15 -2.01
N LEU A 27 -6.67 -6.87 -1.01
CA LEU A 27 -6.23 -6.29 0.25
C LEU A 27 -5.11 -7.13 0.88
N ARG A 28 -5.29 -8.45 0.97
CA ARG A 28 -4.26 -9.34 1.52
C ARG A 28 -2.94 -9.24 0.74
N LEU A 29 -2.99 -9.30 -0.59
CA LEU A 29 -1.80 -9.18 -1.44
C LEU A 29 -1.11 -7.82 -1.28
N PHE A 30 -1.88 -6.75 -1.21
CA PHE A 30 -1.37 -5.41 -0.94
C PHE A 30 -0.66 -5.34 0.42
N LEU A 31 -1.25 -5.91 1.49
CA LEU A 31 -0.64 -5.89 2.82
C LEU A 31 0.63 -6.75 2.89
N ASP A 32 0.65 -7.92 2.22
CA ASP A 32 1.86 -8.76 2.10
C ASP A 32 2.97 -8.02 1.34
N TRP A 33 2.61 -7.31 0.26
CA TRP A 33 3.52 -6.45 -0.48
C TRP A 33 4.01 -5.29 0.39
N LEU A 34 3.15 -4.63 1.16
CA LEU A 34 3.51 -3.50 2.03
C LEU A 34 4.53 -3.90 3.10
N VAL A 35 4.33 -5.05 3.75
CA VAL A 35 5.29 -5.62 4.71
C VAL A 35 6.64 -5.86 4.03
N SER A 36 6.62 -6.47 2.84
CA SER A 36 7.83 -6.74 2.07
C SER A 36 8.55 -5.44 1.65
N HIS A 37 7.82 -4.47 1.10
CA HIS A 37 8.33 -3.19 0.64
C HIS A 37 8.95 -2.39 1.78
N SER A 38 8.23 -2.21 2.89
CA SER A 38 8.71 -1.46 4.05
C SER A 38 10.01 -2.03 4.65
N SER A 39 10.26 -3.33 4.51
CA SER A 39 11.52 -3.97 4.93
C SER A 39 12.73 -3.64 4.04
N LEU A 40 12.48 -3.25 2.80
CA LEU A 40 13.50 -2.89 1.82
C LEU A 40 13.84 -1.40 1.83
N VAL A 41 12.95 -0.57 2.37
CA VAL A 41 13.16 0.88 2.47
C VAL A 41 14.22 1.17 3.54
N ARG A 42 15.33 1.78 3.11
CA ARG A 42 16.44 2.08 4.01
C ARG A 42 16.10 3.24 4.94
N GLY A 43 16.43 3.08 6.21
CA GLY A 43 16.25 4.10 7.22
C GLY A 43 14.87 4.13 7.87
N SER A 44 13.98 3.18 7.54
CA SER A 44 12.68 3.01 8.20
C SER A 44 12.59 1.74 9.04
N GLU A 45 11.69 1.73 10.01
CA GLU A 45 11.32 0.52 10.73
C GLU A 45 10.28 -0.28 9.93
N ALA A 46 10.62 -1.50 9.52
CA ALA A 46 9.72 -2.33 8.71
C ALA A 46 8.34 -2.51 9.37
N ILE A 47 7.29 -2.44 8.56
CA ILE A 47 5.93 -2.70 9.00
C ILE A 47 5.80 -4.18 9.34
N GLN A 48 5.23 -4.45 10.52
CA GLN A 48 4.86 -5.79 10.95
C GLN A 48 3.35 -5.82 11.20
N LEU A 49 2.65 -6.61 10.38
CA LEU A 49 1.21 -6.81 10.47
C LEU A 49 0.92 -8.21 10.98
N GLU A 50 0.37 -8.31 12.18
CA GLU A 50 -0.09 -9.58 12.76
C GLU A 50 -1.56 -9.86 12.43
N THR A 51 -2.29 -8.81 12.04
CA THR A 51 -3.72 -8.85 11.73
C THR A 51 -4.02 -8.02 10.49
N HIS A 52 -5.19 -8.26 9.89
CA HIS A 52 -5.75 -7.44 8.81
C HIS A 52 -6.75 -6.42 9.38
N ASP A 53 -6.57 -5.99 10.63
CA ASP A 53 -7.42 -4.98 11.24
C ASP A 53 -7.03 -3.57 10.74
N ARG A 54 -8.03 -2.78 10.35
CA ARG A 54 -7.80 -1.46 9.74
C ARG A 54 -7.10 -0.49 10.68
N GLU A 55 -7.50 -0.45 11.95
CA GLU A 55 -6.93 0.48 12.93
C GLU A 55 -5.48 0.09 13.24
N GLN A 56 -5.18 -1.21 13.34
CA GLN A 56 -3.80 -1.67 13.48
C GLN A 56 -2.93 -1.35 12.25
N VAL A 57 -3.45 -1.55 11.04
CA VAL A 57 -2.73 -1.22 9.79
C VAL A 57 -2.45 0.28 9.72
N GLU A 58 -3.44 1.12 10.03
CA GLU A 58 -3.27 2.59 10.09
C GLU A 58 -2.19 2.99 11.10
N LEU A 59 -2.22 2.42 12.31
CA LEU A 59 -1.23 2.70 13.34
C LEU A 59 0.19 2.33 12.90
N LYS A 60 0.35 1.18 12.25
CA LYS A 60 1.66 0.69 11.75
C LYS A 60 2.15 1.53 10.57
N LEU A 61 1.26 1.92 9.65
CA LEU A 61 1.57 2.85 8.56
C LEU A 61 2.02 4.21 9.11
N LYS A 62 1.33 4.73 10.12
CA LYS A 62 1.71 5.99 10.78
C LYS A 62 3.11 5.90 11.37
N ALA A 63 3.41 4.84 12.12
CA ALA A 63 4.74 4.65 12.72
C ALA A 63 5.83 4.52 11.63
N TRP A 64 5.54 3.77 10.57
CA TRP A 64 6.46 3.64 9.44
C TRP A 64 6.72 4.97 8.74
N PHE A 65 5.68 5.75 8.43
CA PHE A 65 5.81 7.09 7.86
C PHE A 65 6.61 8.04 8.76
N GLN A 66 6.46 7.96 10.08
CA GLN A 66 7.27 8.74 11.03
C GLN A 66 8.75 8.36 11.03
N SER A 67 9.06 7.12 10.69
CA SER A 67 10.45 6.64 10.62
C SER A 67 11.16 7.07 9.32
N LEU A 68 10.42 7.51 8.30
CA LEU A 68 11.01 7.89 7.02
C LEU A 68 11.69 9.26 7.07
N PRO A 69 12.78 9.44 6.31
CA PRO A 69 13.30 10.78 6.01
C PRO A 69 12.24 11.64 5.31
N ALA A 70 12.19 12.93 5.64
CA ALA A 70 11.23 13.88 5.07
C ALA A 70 11.25 13.89 3.52
N ASP A 71 12.44 13.76 2.92
CA ASP A 71 12.62 13.74 1.46
C ASP A 71 12.01 12.49 0.81
N GLY A 72 11.91 11.37 1.55
CA GLY A 72 11.34 10.10 1.08
C GLY A 72 9.84 9.96 1.34
N LEU A 73 9.30 10.63 2.37
CA LEU A 73 7.90 10.47 2.81
C LEU A 73 6.88 10.71 1.68
N ALA A 74 7.00 11.83 0.97
CA ALA A 74 6.07 12.17 -0.11
C ALA A 74 6.19 11.23 -1.33
N TRP A 75 7.33 10.57 -1.50
CA TRP A 75 7.49 9.54 -2.53
C TRP A 75 6.78 8.26 -2.12
N GLU A 76 7.03 7.78 -0.90
CA GLU A 76 6.41 6.56 -0.37
C GLU A 76 4.89 6.67 -0.33
N TYR A 77 4.36 7.80 0.15
CA TYR A 77 2.92 8.04 0.17
C TYR A 77 2.29 7.89 -1.23
N ARG A 78 2.89 8.53 -2.24
CA ARG A 78 2.40 8.43 -3.64
C ARG A 78 2.55 7.03 -4.21
N LEU A 79 3.63 6.32 -3.87
CA LEU A 79 3.83 4.93 -4.28
C LEU A 79 2.70 4.04 -3.73
N LEU A 80 2.41 4.15 -2.44
CA LEU A 80 1.34 3.36 -1.81
C LEU A 80 -0.02 3.60 -2.48
N LEU A 81 -0.37 4.86 -2.77
CA LEU A 81 -1.60 5.17 -3.49
C LEU A 81 -1.62 4.60 -4.92
N GLY A 82 -0.48 4.65 -5.62
CA GLY A 82 -0.34 4.07 -6.95
C GLY A 82 -0.50 2.54 -6.94
N GLU A 83 0.09 1.88 -5.95
CA GLU A 83 -0.01 0.43 -5.77
C GLU A 83 -1.46 0.01 -5.47
N ILE A 84 -2.16 0.72 -4.56
CA ILE A 84 -3.58 0.48 -4.27
C ILE A 84 -4.42 0.63 -5.55
N ALA A 85 -4.18 1.69 -6.34
CA ALA A 85 -4.88 1.89 -7.60
C ALA A 85 -4.62 0.73 -8.58
N TRP A 86 -3.38 0.26 -8.69
CA TRP A 86 -3.03 -0.89 -9.53
C TRP A 86 -3.75 -2.17 -9.07
N TRP A 87 -3.78 -2.46 -7.75
CA TRP A 87 -4.54 -3.59 -7.20
C TRP A 87 -6.04 -3.47 -7.46
N ARG A 88 -6.61 -2.27 -7.39
CA ARG A 88 -8.03 -2.02 -7.70
C ARG A 88 -8.35 -2.25 -9.17
N ASP A 89 -7.46 -1.83 -10.07
CA ASP A 89 -7.69 -1.85 -11.52
C ASP A 89 -7.21 -3.15 -12.19
N LEU A 90 -6.62 -4.07 -11.42
CA LEU A 90 -6.27 -5.42 -11.88
C LEU A 90 -7.52 -6.11 -12.43
N ASP A 91 -7.65 -6.14 -13.74
CA ASP A 91 -8.83 -6.66 -14.42
C ASP A 91 -8.95 -8.17 -14.13
N PRO A 92 -10.04 -8.65 -13.51
CA PRO A 92 -10.25 -10.10 -13.31
C PRO A 92 -10.29 -10.87 -14.64
N SER A 93 -10.42 -10.16 -15.76
CA SER A 93 -10.57 -10.70 -17.12
C SER A 93 -9.24 -11.04 -17.81
N SER A 94 -8.08 -10.65 -17.28
CA SER A 94 -6.77 -10.94 -17.92
C SER A 94 -6.25 -12.36 -17.68
N SER A 95 -7.15 -13.33 -17.53
CA SER A 95 -6.86 -14.77 -17.69
C SER A 95 -7.43 -15.32 -19.02
N ALA A 96 -7.78 -14.43 -19.96
CA ALA A 96 -8.41 -14.79 -21.22
C ALA A 96 -7.69 -14.17 -22.43
N LEU A 97 -6.40 -14.45 -22.61
CA LEU A 97 -5.70 -14.23 -23.89
C LEU A 97 -4.39 -15.06 -23.97
N HIS A 98 -4.43 -16.35 -23.64
CA HIS A 98 -3.35 -17.28 -24.02
C HIS A 98 -3.80 -18.74 -24.22
N SER A 99 -5.07 -18.96 -24.60
CA SER A 99 -5.57 -20.31 -24.95
C SER A 99 -6.24 -20.37 -26.34
N GLN A 100 -6.00 -19.40 -27.23
CA GLN A 100 -6.55 -19.39 -28.58
C GLN A 100 -5.54 -18.86 -29.62
N GLU A 101 -4.44 -19.57 -29.83
CA GLU A 101 -3.84 -19.72 -31.16
C GLU A 101 -3.61 -21.23 -31.35
N THR A 102 -4.65 -21.98 -31.75
CA THR A 102 -4.88 -22.43 -33.15
C THR A 102 -3.61 -23.13 -33.71
N GLY A 103 -3.55 -24.46 -33.82
CA GLY A 103 -4.63 -25.36 -34.21
C GLY A 103 -4.98 -25.16 -35.68
N LYS A 104 -3.99 -25.29 -36.58
CA LYS A 104 -4.22 -25.70 -37.96
C LYS A 104 -2.99 -26.39 -38.55
#